data_AF-A0A3D2XKM6-F1
#
_entry.id   AF-A0A3D2XKM6-F1
#
_cell.length_a   1.000
_cell.length_b   1.000
_cell.length_c   1.000
_cell.angle_alpha   90.00
_cell.angle_beta   90.00
_cell.angle_gamma   90.00
#
_symmetry.space_group_name_H-M   'P 1'
#
loop_
_entity.id
_entity.type
_entity.pdbx_description
1 polymer ?
#
loop_
_entity_poly.entity_id
_entity_poly.type
_entity_poly.pdbx_seq_one_letter_code
_entity_poly.pdbx_strand_id
1 'polypeptide(L)' 'SHIDEAVARKIELSAIESIDVRSPLTCEAKTGICALCYGRNLATGKMVQIGEAVGVVAAQSIGEPGTQLTLRT' A
#
# COMPACT_ATOMS: atom_id res chain seq x y z
N SER A 1 -3.88 7.13 -12.63
CA SER A 1 -4.44 5.76 -12.74
C SER A 1 -3.83 4.91 -11.62
N HIS A 2 -4.59 3.99 -11.06
CA HIS A 2 -4.13 3.01 -10.07
C HIS A 2 -4.61 1.61 -10.50
N ILE A 3 -3.99 0.55 -9.99
CA ILE A 3 -4.41 -0.82 -10.31
C ILE A 3 -5.65 -1.13 -9.48
N ASP A 4 -6.81 -1.19 -10.14
CA ASP A 4 -8.05 -1.70 -9.59
C ASP A 4 -8.25 -3.17 -10.01
N GLU A 5 -9.32 -3.78 -9.53
CA GLU A 5 -9.53 -5.23 -9.65
C GLU A 5 -9.80 -5.63 -11.10
N ALA A 6 -10.37 -4.74 -11.90
CA ALA A 6 -10.56 -4.96 -13.33
C ALA A 6 -9.22 -4.91 -14.08
N VAL A 7 -8.34 -3.99 -13.71
CA VAL A 7 -6.98 -3.91 -14.27
C VAL A 7 -6.14 -5.10 -13.79
N ALA A 8 -6.19 -5.46 -12.50
CA ALA A 8 -5.47 -6.59 -11.94
C ALA A 8 -5.82 -7.90 -12.66
N ARG A 9 -7.12 -8.14 -12.92
CA ARG A 9 -7.57 -9.32 -13.68
C ARG A 9 -7.04 -9.33 -15.12
N LYS A 10 -6.93 -8.17 -15.77
CA LYS A 10 -6.33 -8.09 -17.11
C LYS A 10 -4.84 -8.40 -17.09
N ILE A 11 -4.12 -7.96 -16.05
CA ILE A 11 -2.70 -8.27 -15.86
C ILE A 11 -2.53 -9.78 -15.63
N GLU A 12 -3.34 -10.38 -14.76
CA GLU A 12 -3.30 -11.81 -14.45
C GLU A 12 -3.56 -12.70 -15.68
N LEU A 13 -4.44 -12.26 -16.59
CA LEU A 13 -4.72 -12.98 -17.85
C LEU A 13 -3.71 -12.68 -18.97
N SER A 14 -2.74 -11.80 -18.74
CA SER A 14 -1.72 -11.44 -19.72
C SER A 14 -0.45 -12.27 -19.53
N ALA A 15 0.43 -12.27 -20.52
CA ALA A 15 1.75 -12.90 -20.43
C ALA A 15 2.80 -12.01 -19.73
N ILE A 16 2.37 -10.98 -18.97
CA ILE A 16 3.28 -10.06 -18.28
C ILE A 16 3.82 -10.74 -17.02
N GLU A 17 5.14 -10.94 -16.95
CA GLU A 17 5.80 -11.59 -15.81
C GLU A 17 6.15 -10.60 -14.68
N SER A 18 6.35 -9.33 -15.00
CA SER A 18 6.72 -8.29 -14.02
C SER A 18 6.22 -6.91 -14.43
N ILE A 19 6.01 -6.05 -13.43
CA ILE A 19 5.58 -4.67 -13.63
C ILE A 19 6.26 -3.76 -12.62
N ASP A 20 6.68 -2.58 -13.09
CA ASP A 20 7.18 -1.54 -12.21
C ASP A 20 6.03 -0.88 -11.47
N VAL A 21 6.16 -0.82 -10.14
CA VAL A 21 5.20 -0.15 -9.25
C VAL A 21 5.83 1.06 -8.59
N ARG A 22 4.98 2.03 -8.24
CA ARG A 22 5.42 3.14 -7.39
C ARG A 22 5.61 2.62 -5.97
N SER A 23 6.63 3.15 -5.29
CA SER A 23 6.93 2.80 -3.90
C SER A 23 7.02 4.06 -3.05
N PRO A 24 6.62 3.99 -1.75
CA PRO A 24 6.94 5.04 -0.79
C PRO A 24 8.45 5.32 -0.68
N LEU A 25 9.30 4.31 -0.91
CA LEU A 25 10.76 4.43 -0.80
C LEU A 25 11.38 5.25 -1.93
N THR A 26 10.71 5.35 -3.07
CA THR A 26 11.17 6.11 -4.25
C THR A 26 10.34 7.38 -4.46
N CYS A 27 9.60 7.83 -3.44
CA CYS A 27 8.75 9.02 -3.54
C CYS A 27 9.58 10.31 -3.43
N GLU A 28 9.37 11.24 -4.37
CA GLU A 28 10.07 12.53 -4.40
C GLU A 28 9.32 13.65 -3.65
N ALA A 29 8.28 13.30 -2.88
CA ALA A 29 7.54 14.29 -2.10
C ALA A 29 8.44 14.90 -1.02
N LYS A 30 8.51 16.24 -0.98
CA LYS A 30 9.36 16.97 -0.01
C LYS A 30 9.00 16.70 1.45
N THR A 31 7.75 16.33 1.71
CA THR A 31 7.25 16.02 3.05
C THR A 31 6.17 14.96 2.95
N GLY A 32 6.27 13.92 3.78
CA GLY A 32 5.36 12.78 3.73
C GLY A 32 5.52 11.95 2.46
N ILE A 33 4.44 11.31 2.03
CA ILE A 33 4.39 10.45 0.84
C ILE A 33 3.20 10.90 -0.02
N CYS A 34 3.35 10.90 -1.34
CA CYS A 34 2.25 11.25 -2.22
C CYS A 34 1.20 10.12 -2.34
N ALA A 35 -0.05 10.47 -2.62
CA ALA A 35 -1.15 9.50 -2.71
C ALA A 35 -0.91 8.41 -3.77
N LEU A 36 -0.16 8.71 -4.84
CA LEU A 36 0.13 7.76 -5.91
C LEU A 36 1.24 6.76 -5.55
N CYS A 37 2.21 7.16 -4.72
CA CYS A 37 3.27 6.26 -4.26
C CYS A 37 2.81 5.37 -3.11
N TYR A 38 1.82 5.81 -2.32
CA TYR A 38 1.16 4.97 -1.32
C TYR A 38 0.10 4.06 -1.95
N GLY A 39 -0.76 4.61 -2.81
CA GLY A 39 -1.82 3.88 -3.50
C GLY A 39 -3.11 3.78 -2.68
N ARG A 40 -3.62 2.55 -2.56
CA ARG A 40 -4.93 2.26 -1.98
C ARG A 40 -4.83 2.08 -0.46
N ASN A 41 -5.72 2.74 0.27
CA ASN A 41 -5.95 2.45 1.67
C ASN A 41 -6.62 1.07 1.78
N LEU A 42 -5.92 0.12 2.41
CA LEU A 42 -6.37 -1.26 2.52
C LEU A 42 -7.55 -1.45 3.47
N ALA A 43 -7.80 -0.51 4.39
CA ALA A 43 -8.95 -0.56 5.28
C ALA A 43 -10.25 -0.15 4.58
N THR A 44 -10.18 0.79 3.62
CA THR A 44 -11.36 1.34 2.94
C THR A 44 -11.54 0.86 1.51
N GLY A 45 -10.50 0.26 0.92
CA GLY A 45 -10.49 -0.16 -0.48
C GLY A 45 -10.45 0.99 -1.49
N LYS A 46 -10.21 2.23 -1.05
CA LYS A 46 -10.17 3.43 -1.89
C LYS A 46 -8.76 4.03 -1.93
N MET A 47 -8.49 4.89 -2.91
CA MET A 47 -7.26 5.68 -2.91
C MET A 47 -7.13 6.46 -1.60
N VAL A 48 -5.91 6.49 -1.06
CA VAL A 48 -5.61 7.20 0.19
C VAL A 48 -5.96 8.68 0.07
N GLN A 49 -6.48 9.26 1.16
CA GLN A 49 -6.80 10.68 1.20
C GLN A 49 -5.58 11.51 1.60
N ILE A 50 -5.48 12.72 1.05
CA ILE A 50 -4.42 13.66 1.45
C ILE A 50 -4.63 14.04 2.92
N GLY A 51 -3.56 13.97 3.70
CA GLY A 51 -3.58 14.22 5.15
C GLY A 51 -3.77 12.96 6.00
N GLU A 52 -4.00 11.80 5.39
CA GLU A 52 -4.11 10.55 6.13
C GLU A 52 -2.75 10.13 6.75
N ALA A 53 -2.77 9.75 8.02
CA ALA A 53 -1.57 9.41 8.80
C ALA A 53 -1.05 7.99 8.52
N VAL A 54 -0.70 7.72 7.26
CA VAL A 54 -0.31 6.38 6.77
C VAL A 54 0.89 5.75 7.51
N GLY A 55 1.79 6.57 8.05
CA GLY A 55 2.93 6.09 8.83
C GLY A 55 2.53 5.44 10.16
N VAL A 56 1.53 6.02 10.86
CA VAL A 56 1.00 5.46 12.10
C VAL A 56 0.27 4.15 11.83
N VAL A 57 -0.54 4.12 10.78
CA VAL A 57 -1.27 2.92 10.34
C VAL A 57 -0.30 1.79 10.00
N ALA A 58 0.78 2.09 9.27
CA ALA A 58 1.82 1.12 8.93
C ALA A 58 2.51 0.56 10.18
N ALA A 59 2.90 1.42 11.13
CA ALA A 59 3.55 1.00 12.36
C ALA A 59 2.66 0.05 13.20
N GLN A 60 1.38 0.37 13.35
CA GLN A 60 0.42 -0.45 14.09
C GLN A 60 0.17 -1.81 13.42
N SER A 61 0.04 -1.81 12.09
CA SER A 61 -0.19 -3.02 11.29
C SER A 61 0.92 -4.06 11.42
N ILE A 62 2.12 -3.65 11.84
CA ILE A 62 3.24 -4.55 12.13
C ILE A 62 3.34 -4.83 13.64
N GLY A 63 3.24 -3.78 14.46
CA GLY A 63 3.45 -3.88 15.90
C GLY A 63 2.42 -4.74 16.63
N GLU A 64 1.13 -4.56 16.34
CA GLU A 64 0.05 -5.26 17.05
C GLU A 64 0.00 -6.77 16.75
N PRO A 65 0.11 -7.21 15.48
CA PRO A 65 0.25 -8.65 15.22
C PRO A 65 1.54 -9.22 15.80
N GLY A 66 2.62 -8.43 15.83
CA GLY A 66 3.91 -8.87 16.37
C GLY A 66 3.84 -9.23 17.86
N THR A 67 3.15 -8.41 18.67
CA THR A 67 2.94 -8.71 20.09
C THR A 67 2.00 -9.90 20.30
N GLN A 68 1.01 -10.08 19.42
CA GLN A 68 0.14 -11.24 19.46
C GLN A 68 0.89 -12.55 19.17
N LEU A 69 1.86 -12.52 18.24
CA LEU A 69 2.64 -13.71 17.88
C LEU A 69 3.56 -14.17 19.00
N THR A 70 4.17 -13.25 19.77
CA THR A 70 5.07 -13.61 20.88
C THR A 70 4.34 -14.19 22.09
N LEU A 71 3.03 -13.93 22.24
CA LEU A 71 2.21 -14.52 23.30
C LEU A 71 1.73 -15.95 22.98
N ARG A 72 1.90 -16.42 21.74
CA ARG A 72 1.41 -17.71 21.25
C ARG A 72 2.51 -18.75 21.00
N THR A 73 3.74 -18.44 21.39
CA THR A 73 4.92 -19.33 21.33
C THR A 73 5.30 -19.80 22.72
#